data_AF-A0A562KF28-F1
#
_entry.id   AF-A0A562KF28-F1
#
_cell.length_a   1.000
_cell.length_b   1.000
_cell.length_c   1.000
_cell.angle_alpha   90.00
_cell.angle_beta   90.00
_cell.angle_gamma   90.00
#
_symmetry.space_group_name_H-M   'P 1'
#
loop_
_entity.id
_entity.type
_entity.pdbx_description
1 polymer ?
#
loop_
_entity_poly.entity_id
_entity_poly.type
_entity_poly.pdbx_seq_one_letter_code
_entity_poly.pdbx_strand_id
1 'polypeptide(L)' 'MTTPYLSRRVANQSHNPGAAPSTTEREWRCSSCAKLLGVCRDGQMHLRFARGHEYLVGFPVVATCRGCGSLNKATGPALR' A
#
# COMPACT_ATOMS: atom_id res chain seq x y z
N MET A 1 43.30 -7.33 -31.76
CA MET A 1 42.97 -6.46 -30.60
C MET A 1 41.80 -7.10 -29.87
N THR A 2 42.06 -7.57 -28.66
CA THR A 2 41.17 -8.34 -27.80
C THR A 2 40.68 -7.45 -26.66
N THR A 3 39.37 -7.24 -26.55
CA THR A 3 38.73 -6.71 -25.34
C THR A 3 37.36 -7.35 -25.16
N PRO A 4 37.18 -8.19 -24.13
CA PRO A 4 35.87 -8.74 -23.78
C PRO A 4 35.12 -7.72 -22.91
N TYR A 5 33.91 -7.31 -23.32
CA TYR A 5 33.04 -6.50 -22.46
C TYR A 5 32.02 -7.40 -21.76
N LEU A 6 32.49 -8.11 -20.74
CA LEU A 6 31.63 -8.66 -19.69
C LEU A 6 31.31 -7.53 -18.71
N SER A 7 30.09 -6.98 -18.77
CA SER A 7 29.41 -6.43 -17.59
C SER A 7 28.04 -5.85 -17.95
N ARG A 8 26.98 -6.61 -17.63
CA ARG A 8 25.86 -6.00 -16.92
C ARG A 8 25.58 -6.83 -15.68
N ARG A 9 26.12 -6.31 -14.57
CA ARG A 9 25.82 -6.74 -13.22
C ARG A 9 24.31 -6.71 -13.04
N VAL A 10 23.78 -7.84 -12.59
CA VAL A 10 22.42 -7.98 -12.05
C VAL A 10 22.25 -6.91 -10.97
N ALA A 11 21.32 -5.99 -11.18
CA ALA A 11 21.00 -4.97 -10.19
C ALA A 11 20.44 -5.67 -8.95
N ASN A 12 21.15 -5.46 -7.84
CA ASN A 12 20.87 -5.93 -6.50
C ASN A 12 19.38 -6.06 -6.18
N GLN A 13 18.95 -7.31 -6.03
CA GLN A 13 17.85 -7.66 -5.15
C GLN A 13 18.30 -7.36 -3.71
N SER A 14 18.13 -6.11 -3.27
CA SER A 14 18.17 -5.80 -1.84
C SER A 14 16.86 -6.26 -1.20
N HIS A 15 16.67 -7.57 -1.11
CA HIS A 15 15.74 -8.13 -0.14
C HIS A 15 16.37 -7.89 1.23
N ASN A 16 15.91 -6.85 1.93
CA ASN A 16 16.14 -6.71 3.37
C ASN A 16 15.30 -7.78 4.07
N PRO A 17 15.87 -8.85 4.66
CA PRO A 17 15.11 -9.86 5.37
C PRO A 17 15.00 -9.52 6.86
N GLY A 18 14.96 -8.23 7.20
CA GLY A 18 15.24 -7.75 8.57
C GLY A 18 14.22 -6.79 9.18
N ALA A 19 13.08 -6.55 8.54
CA ALA A 19 11.98 -5.83 9.18
C ALA A 19 10.87 -6.85 9.49
N ALA A 20 10.84 -7.34 10.73
CA ALA A 20 9.63 -7.96 11.26
C ALA A 20 8.47 -6.99 10.99
N PRO A 21 7.31 -7.42 10.47
CA PRO A 21 6.17 -6.53 10.29
C PRO A 21 5.78 -6.04 11.68
N SER A 22 6.12 -4.79 11.98
CA SER A 22 5.62 -4.09 13.15
C SER A 22 4.11 -4.15 13.05
N THR A 23 3.55 -4.99 13.90
CA THR A 23 2.14 -5.22 14.19
C THR A 23 1.28 -3.98 13.94
N THR A 24 0.23 -4.13 13.11
CA THR A 24 -1.01 -3.32 12.98
C THR A 24 -1.29 -2.59 11.66
N GLU A 25 -0.44 -2.66 10.64
CA GLU A 25 -0.83 -2.16 9.32
C GLU A 25 -1.87 -3.10 8.65
N ARG A 26 -3.14 -2.68 8.59
CA ARG A 26 -4.22 -3.45 7.94
C ARG A 26 -4.60 -2.82 6.61
N GLU A 27 -4.36 -3.53 5.52
CA GLU A 27 -4.80 -3.08 4.20
C GLU A 27 -6.32 -3.00 4.10
N TRP A 28 -6.81 -1.91 3.51
CA TRP A 28 -8.19 -1.78 3.09
C TRP A 28 -8.29 -1.90 1.58
N ARG A 29 -8.95 -2.97 1.15
CA ARG A 29 -9.11 -3.34 -0.26
C ARG A 29 -10.57 -3.20 -0.67
N CYS A 30 -10.78 -2.89 -1.94
CA CYS A 30 -12.11 -2.86 -2.53
C CYS A 30 -12.78 -4.23 -2.41
N SER A 31 -14.02 -4.27 -1.92
CA SER A 31 -14.79 -5.51 -1.77
C SER A 31 -15.17 -6.19 -3.09
N SER A 32 -15.15 -5.44 -4.21
CA SER A 32 -15.53 -5.96 -5.53
C SER A 32 -14.33 -6.43 -6.37
N CYS A 33 -13.22 -5.68 -6.39
CA CYS A 33 -12.06 -5.99 -7.26
C CYS A 33 -10.73 -6.16 -6.52
N ALA A 34 -10.74 -6.19 -5.19
CA ALA A 34 -9.56 -6.33 -4.32
C ALA A 34 -8.46 -5.25 -4.48
N LYS A 35 -8.71 -4.20 -5.28
CA LYS A 35 -7.77 -3.07 -5.44
C LYS A 35 -7.52 -2.40 -4.09
N LEU A 36 -6.26 -2.10 -3.80
CA LEU A 36 -5.86 -1.37 -2.59
C LEU A 36 -6.42 0.07 -2.62
N LEU A 37 -7.19 0.40 -1.59
CA LEU A 37 -7.80 1.73 -1.38
C LEU A 37 -7.03 2.53 -0.32
N GLY A 38 -6.54 1.87 0.72
CA GLY A 38 -5.75 2.49 1.79
C GLY A 38 -5.13 1.49 2.74
N VAL A 39 -4.42 1.97 3.74
CA VAL A 39 -3.83 1.17 4.82
C VAL A 39 -4.20 1.80 6.16
N CYS A 40 -4.79 1.02 7.07
CA CYS A 40 -5.04 1.46 8.44
C CYS A 40 -3.70 1.52 9.20
N ARG A 41 -3.38 2.68 9.77
CA ARG A 41 -2.19 2.93 10.59
C ARG A 41 -2.58 3.82 11.76
N ASP A 42 -2.20 3.43 12.98
CA ASP A 42 -2.37 4.25 14.19
C ASP A 42 -3.80 4.80 14.40
N GLY A 43 -4.82 3.99 14.09
CA GLY A 43 -6.23 4.39 14.23
C GLY A 43 -6.73 5.37 13.15
N GLN A 44 -5.95 5.62 12.11
CA GLN A 44 -6.33 6.39 10.92
C GLN A 44 -6.22 5.54 9.65
N MET A 45 -6.83 6.01 8.55
CA MET A 45 -6.67 5.43 7.23
C MET A 45 -5.71 6.29 6.40
N HIS A 46 -4.61 5.67 5.96
CA HIS A 46 -3.69 6.28 5.03
C HIS A 46 -4.12 5.97 3.59
N LEU A 47 -4.52 7.01 2.85
CA LEU A 47 -4.90 6.94 1.45
C LEU A 47 -3.77 7.49 0.58
N ARG A 48 -3.37 6.72 -0.42
CA ARG A 48 -2.39 7.14 -1.43
C ARG A 48 -3.09 7.28 -2.77
N PHE A 49 -3.14 8.51 -3.25
CA PHE A 49 -3.70 8.86 -4.55
C PHE A 49 -2.59 9.29 -5.51
N ALA A 50 -2.89 9.30 -6.81
CA ALA A 50 -1.92 9.51 -7.88
C ALA A 50 -0.97 10.70 -7.64
N ARG A 51 0.20 10.70 -8.30
CA ARG A 51 1.22 11.77 -8.21
C ARG A 51 1.78 11.99 -6.79
N GLY A 52 1.77 10.96 -5.96
CA GLY A 52 2.34 11.01 -4.61
C GLY A 52 1.50 11.81 -3.61
N HIS A 53 0.22 12.07 -3.91
CA HIS A 53 -0.68 12.67 -2.93
C HIS A 53 -1.04 11.65 -1.85
N GLU A 54 -0.83 12.04 -0.61
CA GLU A 54 -1.07 11.21 0.58
C GLU A 54 -2.03 11.94 1.52
N TYR A 55 -2.99 11.19 2.07
CA TYR A 55 -3.99 11.70 3.01
C TYR A 55 -4.09 10.77 4.20
N LEU A 56 -4.06 11.33 5.41
CA LEU A 56 -4.40 10.64 6.64
C LEU A 56 -5.81 11.09 7.04
N VAL A 57 -6.74 10.14 7.12
CA VAL A 57 -8.15 10.43 7.42
C VAL A 57 -8.65 9.61 8.61
N GLY A 58 -9.51 10.21 9.43
CA GLY A 58 -10.20 9.52 10.51
C GLY A 58 -11.32 8.61 10.00
N PHE A 59 -11.80 7.71 10.85
CA PHE A 59 -12.93 6.83 10.56
C PHE A 59 -14.28 7.48 10.94
N PRO A 60 -15.39 7.12 10.27
CA PRO A 60 -15.49 6.18 9.16
C PRO A 60 -14.96 6.77 7.85
N VAL A 61 -14.45 5.91 6.97
CA VAL A 61 -13.93 6.30 5.65
C VAL A 61 -14.81 5.72 4.55
N VAL A 62 -15.14 6.55 3.56
CA VAL A 62 -15.88 6.15 2.36
C VAL A 62 -15.07 6.54 1.14
N ALA A 63 -14.91 5.61 0.19
CA ALA A 63 -14.18 5.87 -1.03
C ALA A 63 -14.77 5.08 -2.22
N THR A 64 -14.79 5.74 -3.38
CA THR A 64 -15.08 5.07 -4.64
C THR A 64 -13.83 4.38 -5.16
N CYS A 65 -13.95 3.11 -5.55
CA CYS A 65 -12.83 2.36 -6.08
C CYS A 65 -12.38 2.91 -7.43
N ARG A 66 -11.14 3.40 -7.51
CA ARG A 66 -10.47 3.83 -8.75
C ARG A 66 -10.16 2.68 -9.75
N GLY A 67 -10.72 1.49 -9.54
CA GLY A 67 -10.57 0.33 -10.42
C GLY A 67 -11.88 -0.07 -11.06
N CYS A 68 -12.89 -0.33 -10.23
CA CYS A 68 -14.19 -0.84 -10.68
C CYS A 68 -15.35 0.13 -10.42
N GLY A 69 -15.11 1.28 -9.79
CA GLY A 69 -16.16 2.27 -9.49
C GLY A 69 -17.05 1.94 -8.28
N SER A 70 -16.91 0.78 -7.64
CA SER A 70 -17.74 0.42 -6.47
C SER A 70 -17.49 1.36 -5.28
N LEU A 71 -18.56 1.72 -4.56
CA LEU A 71 -18.47 2.47 -3.29
C LEU A 71 -18.06 1.53 -2.16
N ASN A 72 -17.06 1.92 -1.37
CA ASN A 72 -16.55 1.13 -0.26
C ASN A 72 -16.59 1.96 1.03
N LYS A 73 -16.88 1.31 2.16
CA LYS A 73 -16.88 1.92 3.50
C LYS A 73 -15.99 1.11 4.44
N ALA A 74 -15.19 1.79 5.25
CA ALA A 74 -14.42 1.21 6.36
C ALA A 74 -14.78 1.92 7.66
N THR A 75 -14.99 1.14 8.71
CA THR A 75 -15.09 1.62 10.10
C THR A 75 -13.75 1.48 10.79
N GLY A 76 -13.53 2.27 11.84
CA GLY A 76 -12.29 2.20 12.62
C GLY A 76 -12.11 0.84 13.28
N PRO A 77 -10.88 0.51 13.70
CA PRO A 77 -10.66 -0.66 14.54
C PRO A 77 -11.56 -0.54 15.78
N ALA A 78 -12.27 -1.61 16.12
CA ALA A 78 -12.99 -1.65 17.38
C ALA A 78 -11.97 -1.43 18.50
N LEU A 79 -12.17 -0.39 19.32
CA LEU A 79 -11.46 -0.24 20.58
C LEU A 79 -11.75 -1.52 21.38
N ARG A 80 -10.70 -2.30 21.66
CA ARG A 80 -10.78 -3.48 22.53
C ARG A 80 -10.46 -3.07 23.95
#